data_AF-A0A2X1QF20-F1
#
_entry.id   AF-A0A2X1QF20-F1
#
_cell.length_a   1.000
_cell.length_b   1.000
_cell.length_c   1.000
_cell.angle_alpha   90.00
_cell.angle_beta   90.00
_cell.angle_gamma   90.00
#
_symmetry.space_group_name_H-M   'P 1'
#
loop_
_entity.id
_entity.type
_entity.pdbx_description
1 polymer ?
#
loop_
_entity_poly.entity_id
_entity_poly.type
_entity_poly.pdbx_seq_one_letter_code
_entity_poly.pdbx_strand_id
1 'polypeptide(L)'
;MINTDASGQGSLVYGKTSDHVLGLRAVLMGGDILDTQAVPVALAETLGNPPSTVGRIYNTVYQRCKAQRDLIIDKFPNSTASSPDTICVTSLTMR
;
A
#
# COMPACT_ATOMS: atom_id res chain seq x y z
N MET A 1 -15.59 4.97 3.68
CA MET A 1 -14.58 5.94 3.21
C MET A 1 -13.25 5.25 3.00
N ILE A 2 -12.57 4.78 4.05
CA ILE A 2 -11.30 4.03 3.93
C ILE A 2 -11.51 2.61 3.39
N ASN A 3 -12.34 1.79 4.04
CA ASN A 3 -12.58 0.38 3.67
C ASN A 3 -13.16 0.18 2.25
N THR A 4 -13.76 1.22 1.70
CA THR A 4 -14.43 1.19 0.39
C THR A 4 -13.72 2.06 -0.65
N ASP A 5 -12.55 2.61 -0.31
CA ASP A 5 -11.83 3.66 -1.07
C ASP A 5 -12.80 4.67 -1.74
N ALA A 6 -13.62 5.30 -0.89
CA ALA A 6 -14.75 6.09 -1.35
C ALA A 6 -14.28 7.28 -2.20
N SER A 7 -15.06 7.56 -3.23
CA SER A 7 -14.95 8.73 -4.09
C SER A 7 -16.29 9.49 -4.11
N GLY A 8 -16.24 10.80 -4.33
CA GLY A 8 -17.42 11.66 -4.41
C GLY A 8 -17.27 12.72 -5.51
N GLN A 9 -18.22 13.67 -5.59
CA GLN A 9 -18.19 14.73 -6.61
C GLN A 9 -16.86 15.51 -6.62
N GLY A 10 -16.24 15.70 -5.46
CA GLY A 10 -14.93 16.37 -5.33
C GLY A 10 -13.72 15.51 -5.71
N SER A 11 -13.86 14.19 -5.91
CA SER A 11 -12.71 13.30 -6.16
C SER A 11 -12.04 13.53 -7.51
N LEU A 12 -12.71 14.23 -8.45
CA LEU A 12 -12.10 14.69 -9.70
C LEU A 12 -10.99 15.73 -9.45
N VAL A 13 -11.12 16.53 -8.39
CA VAL A 13 -10.17 17.59 -8.04
C VAL A 13 -9.21 17.11 -6.95
N TYR A 14 -9.72 16.37 -5.96
CA TYR A 14 -8.97 16.03 -4.75
C TYR A 14 -8.54 14.56 -4.68
N GLY A 15 -8.94 13.70 -5.62
CA GLY A 15 -8.64 12.27 -5.54
C GLY A 15 -9.58 11.48 -4.62
N LYS A 16 -9.28 10.18 -4.48
CA LYS A 16 -10.02 9.24 -3.63
C LYS A 16 -9.49 9.26 -2.20
N THR A 17 -10.21 8.59 -1.30
CA THR A 17 -9.78 8.47 0.10
C THR A 17 -8.36 7.93 0.23
N SER A 18 -7.97 6.91 -0.55
CA SER A 18 -6.62 6.33 -0.50
C SER A 18 -5.50 7.33 -0.82
N ASP A 19 -5.79 8.37 -1.60
CA ASP A 19 -4.79 9.38 -1.99
C ASP A 19 -4.41 10.29 -0.81
N HIS A 20 -5.19 10.25 0.28
CA HIS A 20 -4.98 11.03 1.50
C HIS A 20 -4.59 10.20 2.72
N VAL A 21 -4.54 8.87 2.61
CA VAL A 21 -4.17 8.02 3.75
C VAL A 21 -2.66 7.86 3.81
N LEU A 22 -2.06 8.32 4.92
CA LEU A 22 -0.62 8.21 5.16
C LEU A 22 -0.19 6.82 5.67
N GLY A 23 -1.07 6.18 6.43
CA GLY A 23 -0.82 4.89 7.07
C GLY A 23 -2.07 4.31 7.71
N LEU A 24 -2.01 3.02 8.01
CA LEU A 24 -3.06 2.31 8.75
C LEU A 24 -2.45 1.47 9.85
N ARG A 25 -3.17 1.37 10.96
CA ARG A 25 -2.93 0.35 11.96
C ARG A 25 -4.09 -0.64 11.97
N ALA A 26 -3.78 -1.92 11.83
CA ALA A 26 -4.76 -3.01 11.84
C ALA A 26 -4.36 -4.10 12.84
N VAL A 27 -5.35 -4.72 13.46
CA VAL A 27 -5.17 -5.94 14.26
C VAL A 27 -5.48 -7.13 13.36
N LEU A 28 -4.50 -8.01 13.17
CA LEU A 28 -4.64 -9.22 12.36
C LEU A 28 -5.37 -10.30 13.17
N MET A 29 -5.88 -11.31 12.47
CA MET A 29 -6.63 -12.43 13.09
C MET A 29 -5.84 -13.15 14.20
N GLY A 30 -4.50 -13.13 14.15
CA GLY A 30 -3.63 -13.71 15.19
C GLY A 30 -3.37 -12.79 16.39
N GLY A 31 -3.94 -11.58 16.43
CA GLY A 31 -3.66 -10.56 17.45
C GLY A 31 -2.44 -9.68 17.14
N ASP A 32 -1.65 -10.01 16.10
CA ASP A 32 -0.54 -9.20 15.63
C ASP A 32 -1.02 -7.81 15.15
N ILE A 33 -0.22 -6.78 15.40
CA ILE A 33 -0.47 -5.44 14.88
C ILE A 33 0.29 -5.27 13.55
N LEU A 34 -0.45 -4.92 12.50
CA LEU A 34 0.13 -4.42 11.25
C LEU A 34 0.07 -2.89 11.27
N ASP A 35 1.23 -2.26 11.23
CA ASP A 35 1.36 -0.81 11.07
C ASP A 35 1.94 -0.53 9.68
N THR A 36 1.17 0.18 8.85
CA THR A 36 1.53 0.45 7.47
C THR A 36 1.88 1.92 7.30
N GLN A 37 2.93 2.15 6.53
CA GLN A 37 3.33 3.47 6.08
C GLN A 37 4.03 3.33 4.72
N ALA A 38 4.22 4.45 4.05
CA ALA A 38 5.11 4.53 2.91
C ALA A 38 6.54 4.21 3.37
N VAL A 39 7.15 3.17 2.81
CA VAL A 39 8.51 2.73 3.15
C VAL A 39 9.38 2.59 1.90
N PRO A 40 10.70 2.78 1.99
CA PRO A 40 11.59 2.50 0.88
C PRO A 40 11.46 1.06 0.37
N VAL A 41 11.59 0.84 -0.94
CA VAL A 41 11.48 -0.49 -1.56
C VAL A 41 12.44 -1.50 -0.93
N ALA A 42 13.68 -1.09 -0.67
CA ALA A 42 14.67 -1.92 0.01
C ALA A 42 14.24 -2.33 1.43
N LEU A 43 13.62 -1.39 2.17
CA LEU A 43 13.09 -1.68 3.50
C LEU A 43 11.91 -2.66 3.40
N ALA A 44 11.01 -2.48 2.43
CA ALA A 44 9.87 -3.39 2.21
C ALA A 44 10.32 -4.83 1.93
N GLU A 45 11.40 -5.01 1.17
CA GLU A 45 11.99 -6.33 0.92
C GLU A 45 12.52 -6.95 2.22
N THR A 46 13.26 -6.17 3.03
CA THR A 46 13.77 -6.68 4.32
C THR A 46 12.67 -7.01 5.32
N LEU A 47 11.60 -6.21 5.38
CA LEU A 47 10.42 -6.45 6.22
C LEU A 47 9.64 -7.69 5.76
N GLY A 48 9.77 -8.07 4.48
CA GLY A 48 9.15 -9.26 3.89
C GLY A 48 9.90 -10.58 4.13
N ASN A 49 11.10 -10.54 4.69
CA ASN A 49 11.94 -11.73 4.90
C ASN A 49 11.54 -12.59 6.11
N PRO A 50 11.17 -12.02 7.28
CA PRO A 50 10.82 -12.83 8.44
C PRO A 50 9.61 -13.73 8.17
N PRO A 51 9.57 -14.96 8.72
CA PRO A 51 8.45 -15.90 8.55
C PRO A 51 7.23 -15.55 9.44
N SER A 52 6.94 -14.26 9.62
CA SER A 52 5.80 -13.76 10.39
C SER A 52 4.61 -13.45 9.48
N THR A 53 3.42 -13.29 10.06
CA THR A 53 2.22 -12.89 9.30
C THR A 53 2.43 -11.53 8.62
N VAL A 54 3.00 -10.57 9.35
CA VAL A 54 3.36 -9.24 8.82
C VAL A 54 4.38 -9.36 7.70
N GLY A 55 5.42 -10.19 7.87
CA GLY A 55 6.44 -10.40 6.83
C GLY A 55 5.85 -10.98 5.55
N ARG A 56 4.93 -11.96 5.66
CA ARG A 56 4.21 -12.49 4.50
C ARG A 56 3.38 -11.42 3.77
N ILE A 57 2.75 -10.50 4.51
CA ILE A 57 1.99 -9.39 3.92
C ILE A 57 2.94 -8.45 3.14
N TYR A 58 4.05 -8.02 3.75
CA TYR A 58 5.05 -7.19 3.08
C TYR A 58 5.61 -7.86 1.83
N ASN A 59 5.98 -9.14 1.92
CA ASN A 59 6.50 -9.91 0.79
C ASN A 59 5.48 -9.98 -0.35
N THR A 60 4.22 -10.31 -0.04
CA THR A 60 3.15 -10.42 -1.05
C THR A 60 2.94 -9.09 -1.79
N VAL A 61 2.89 -7.98 -1.05
CA VAL A 61 2.72 -6.65 -1.64
C VAL A 61 3.95 -6.28 -2.47
N TYR A 62 5.15 -6.52 -1.96
CA TYR A 62 6.40 -6.26 -2.65
C TYR A 62 6.48 -6.98 -4.00
N GLN A 63 6.23 -8.29 -4.02
CA GLN A 63 6.28 -9.08 -5.25
C GLN A 63 5.24 -8.61 -6.27
N ARG A 64 4.02 -8.27 -5.83
CA ARG A 64 2.98 -7.73 -6.72
C ARG A 64 3.35 -6.38 -7.31
N CYS A 65 3.85 -5.46 -6.48
CA CYS A 65 4.29 -4.13 -6.95
C CYS A 65 5.45 -4.23 -7.94
N LYS A 66 6.38 -5.15 -7.68
CA LYS A 66 7.52 -5.41 -8.57
C LYS A 66 7.06 -6.00 -9.90
N ALA A 67 6.16 -6.99 -9.87
CA ALA A 67 5.66 -7.66 -11.07
C ALA A 67 4.74 -6.77 -11.93
N GLN A 68 3.96 -5.89 -11.30
CA GLN A 68 2.97 -5.03 -11.98
C GLN A 68 3.42 -3.57 -12.10
N ARG A 69 4.73 -3.30 -11.98
CA ARG A 69 5.31 -1.95 -11.91
C ARG A 69 4.81 -1.05 -13.04
N ASP A 70 4.94 -1.49 -14.28
CA ASP A 70 4.58 -0.71 -15.46
C ASP A 70 3.07 -0.39 -15.49
N LEU A 71 2.24 -1.37 -15.12
CA LEU A 71 0.78 -1.19 -15.03
C LEU A 71 0.39 -0.21 -13.92
N ILE A 72 1.11 -0.22 -12.80
CA ILE A 72 0.88 0.72 -11.69
C ILE A 72 1.24 2.15 -12.11
N ILE A 73 2.35 2.33 -12.83
CA ILE A 73 2.77 3.65 -13.34
C ILE A 73 1.75 4.18 -14.34
N ASP A 74 1.31 3.34 -15.28
CA ASP A 74 0.33 3.71 -16.30
C ASP A 74 -1.03 4.08 -15.69
N LYS A 75 -1.53 3.28 -14.75
CA LYS A 75 -2.88 3.45 -14.21
C LYS A 75 -2.97 4.42 -13.04
N PHE A 76 -1.88 4.61 -12.30
CA PHE A 76 -1.85 5.41 -11.07
C PHE A 76 -0.64 6.36 -11.01
N PRO A 77 -0.45 7.25 -12.00
CA PRO A 77 0.79 8.03 -12.15
C PRO A 77 1.16 8.90 -10.94
N ASN A 78 0.17 9.38 -10.17
CA ASN A 78 0.37 10.29 -9.02
C ASN A 78 0.17 9.63 -7.64
N SER A 79 0.20 8.29 -7.55
CA SER A 79 -0.01 7.59 -6.28
C SER A 79 1.30 7.35 -5.52
N THR A 80 1.24 7.19 -4.21
CA THR A 80 2.41 6.79 -3.40
C THR A 80 3.01 5.46 -3.87
N ALA A 81 2.20 4.60 -4.51
CA ALA A 81 2.63 3.32 -5.08
C ALA A 81 3.32 3.44 -6.46
N SER A 82 3.14 4.55 -7.19
CA SER A 82 3.85 4.81 -8.45
C SER A 82 5.26 5.36 -8.23
N SER A 83 5.60 5.81 -7.02
CA SER A 83 6.97 6.20 -6.67
C SER A 83 7.95 5.03 -6.93
N PRO A 84 9.08 5.25 -7.63
CA PRO A 84 10.09 4.22 -7.88
C PRO A 84 10.80 3.74 -6.63
N ASP A 85 10.87 4.59 -5.61
CA ASP A 85 11.69 4.35 -4.43
C ASP A 85 10.87 3.87 -3.22
N THR A 86 9.54 3.91 -3.31
CA THR A 86 8.65 3.69 -2.17
C THR A 86 7.59 2.64 -2.47
N ILE A 87 7.35 1.76 -1.50
CA ILE A 87 6.21 0.85 -1.46
C ILE A 87 5.32 1.22 -0.27
N CYS A 88 4.01 1.20 -0.50
CA CYS A 88 3.02 1.48 0.54
C CYS A 88 1.97 0.37 0.58
N VAL A 89 2.05 -0.49 1.60
CA VAL A 89 1.08 -1.56 1.88
C VAL A 89 -0.33 -0.99 2.12
N THR A 90 -0.41 0.25 2.61
CA THR A 90 -1.64 0.98 2.88
C THR A 90 -2.50 1.18 1.63
N SER A 91 -1.89 1.63 0.53
CA SER A 91 -2.60 1.99 -0.69
C SER A 91 -3.07 0.79 -1.52
N LEU A 92 -2.45 -0.38 -1.34
CA LEU A 92 -2.81 -1.62 -2.05
C LEU A 92 -3.80 -2.51 -1.30
N THR A 93 -4.03 -2.27 0.00
CA THR A 93 -5.09 -2.94 0.75
C THR A 93 -6.45 -2.27 0.57
N MET A 94 -6.47 -1.04 0.05
CA MET A 94 -7.70 -0.26 -0.20
C MET A 94 -8.21 -0.31 -1.65
N ARG A 95 -7.43 -0.86 -2.61
CA ARG A 95 -7.74 -0.86 -4.05
C ARG A 95 -7.71 -2.27 -4.62
#